data_AF-A0A552CY91-F1
#
_entry.id   AF-A0A552CY91-F1
#
_cell.length_a   1.000
_cell.length_b   1.000
_cell.length_c   1.000
_cell.angle_alpha   90.00
_cell.angle_beta   90.00
_cell.angle_gamma   90.00
#
_symmetry.space_group_name_H-M   'P 1'
#
loop_
_entity.id
_entity.type
_entity.pdbx_description
1 polymer ?
#
loop_
_entity_poly.entity_id
_entity_poly.type
_entity_poly.pdbx_seq_one_letter_code
_entity_poly.pdbx_strand_id
1 'polypeptide(L)'
;MITKDYLLKTLNWLDQLYNDPTADNQKTSSYSKLALIELCGWIEETMDDIVLRCAKRCLKSEANKKFIDKTISGTHSFEYEPFRKMLMMVIGLATLEKIEEKLENTGKISALKGYLGNLKKSRDTAAHSHTTGTLRTYDAPSKTQHDFDRIYALLTELDAELQRHKC
;
A
#
# COMPACT_ATOMS: atom_id res chain seq x y z
N MET A 1 -5.48 11.05 0.00
CA MET A 1 -4.82 9.89 -0.62
C MET A 1 -3.94 10.44 -1.72
N ILE A 2 -2.73 9.90 -1.87
CA ILE A 2 -1.83 10.22 -2.97
C ILE A 2 -2.58 10.02 -4.30
N THR A 3 -2.32 10.88 -5.28
CA THR A 3 -2.96 10.80 -6.60
C THR A 3 -2.65 9.45 -7.27
N LYS A 4 -3.69 8.73 -7.69
CA LYS A 4 -3.55 7.44 -8.39
C LYS A 4 -3.01 7.56 -9.81
N ASP A 5 -3.16 8.72 -10.44
CA ASP A 5 -2.90 8.90 -11.87
C ASP A 5 -1.44 8.66 -12.24
N TYR A 6 -0.51 9.04 -11.36
CA TYR A 6 0.92 8.79 -11.58
C TYR A 6 1.20 7.28 -11.59
N LEU A 7 0.78 6.56 -10.54
CA LEU A 7 1.02 5.12 -10.45
C LEU A 7 0.35 4.38 -11.61
N LEU A 8 -0.89 4.71 -11.96
CA LEU A 8 -1.59 4.05 -13.05
C LEU A 8 -0.89 4.27 -14.41
N LYS A 9 -0.38 5.49 -14.67
CA LYS A 9 0.44 5.76 -15.86
C LYS A 9 1.71 4.93 -15.87
N THR A 10 2.41 4.84 -14.74
CA THR A 10 3.62 4.03 -14.59
C THR A 10 3.33 2.55 -14.82
N LEU A 11 2.31 1.99 -14.18
CA LEU A 11 1.93 0.58 -14.33
C LEU A 11 1.49 0.25 -15.76
N ASN A 12 0.77 1.15 -16.44
CA ASN A 12 0.38 0.97 -17.84
C ASN A 12 1.60 0.98 -18.78
N TRP A 13 2.52 1.92 -18.56
CA TRP A 13 3.76 1.99 -19.33
C TRP A 13 4.62 0.74 -19.14
N LEU A 14 4.74 0.24 -17.91
CA LEU A 14 5.48 -1.00 -17.61
C LEU A 14 4.82 -2.22 -18.23
N ASP A 15 3.50 -2.29 -18.26
CA ASP A 15 2.77 -3.38 -18.92
C ASP A 15 2.96 -3.36 -20.44
N GLN A 16 2.98 -2.18 -21.06
CA GLN A 16 3.30 -2.04 -22.48
C GLN A 16 4.72 -2.53 -22.79
N LEU A 17 5.70 -2.15 -21.96
CA LEU A 17 7.09 -2.59 -22.12
C LEU A 17 7.26 -4.11 -21.89
N TYR A 18 6.50 -4.68 -20.96
CA TYR A 18 6.50 -6.11 -20.69
C TYR A 18 5.97 -6.92 -21.88
N ASN A 19 4.95 -6.39 -22.58
CA ASN A 19 4.32 -7.06 -23.72
C ASN A 19 5.00 -6.74 -25.07
N ASP A 20 6.10 -5.99 -25.09
CA ASP A 20 6.87 -5.73 -26.31
C ASP A 20 7.48 -7.05 -26.83
N PRO A 21 7.19 -7.49 -28.07
CA PRO A 21 7.72 -8.74 -28.62
C PRO A 21 9.25 -8.75 -28.78
N THR A 22 9.91 -7.59 -28.68
CA THR A 22 11.37 -7.44 -28.75
C THR A 22 12.03 -7.45 -27.36
N ALA A 23 11.25 -7.46 -26.28
CA ALA A 23 11.78 -7.51 -24.93
C ALA A 23 12.35 -8.91 -24.61
N ASP A 24 13.61 -8.95 -24.18
CA ASP A 24 14.18 -10.17 -23.63
C ASP A 24 13.65 -10.45 -22.21
N ASN A 25 13.89 -11.67 -21.74
CA ASN A 25 13.42 -12.11 -20.42
C ASN A 25 13.97 -11.30 -19.24
N GLN A 26 15.15 -10.69 -19.40
CA GLN A 26 15.73 -9.86 -18.34
C GLN A 26 14.96 -8.55 -18.23
N LYS A 27 14.62 -7.92 -19.36
CA LYS A 27 13.80 -6.71 -19.41
C LYS A 27 12.41 -6.97 -18.84
N THR A 28 11.71 -8.01 -19.29
CA THR A 28 10.37 -8.32 -18.78
C THR A 28 10.37 -8.59 -17.28
N SER A 29 11.37 -9.31 -16.77
CA SER A 29 11.60 -9.50 -15.33
C SER A 29 11.81 -8.18 -14.59
N SER A 30 12.64 -7.28 -15.12
CA SER A 30 12.88 -5.95 -14.56
C SER A 30 11.61 -5.10 -14.52
N TYR A 31 10.77 -5.13 -15.55
CA TYR A 31 9.51 -4.38 -15.59
C TYR A 31 8.52 -4.88 -14.54
N SER A 32 8.38 -6.21 -14.37
CA SER A 32 7.58 -6.80 -13.29
C SER A 32 8.08 -6.39 -11.90
N LYS A 33 9.39 -6.44 -11.66
CA LYS A 33 9.97 -6.01 -10.37
C LYS A 33 9.71 -4.54 -10.10
N LEU A 34 9.87 -3.68 -11.11
CA LEU A 34 9.65 -2.25 -10.97
C LEU A 34 8.18 -1.94 -10.70
N ALA A 35 7.24 -2.59 -11.41
CA ALA A 35 5.81 -2.43 -11.17
C ALA A 35 5.45 -2.75 -9.71
N LEU A 36 5.98 -3.86 -9.19
CA LEU A 36 5.78 -4.27 -7.81
C LEU A 36 6.34 -3.26 -6.79
N ILE A 37 7.54 -2.73 -7.03
CA ILE A 37 8.16 -1.73 -6.15
C ILE A 37 7.35 -0.43 -6.15
N GLU A 38 6.95 0.07 -7.33
CA GLU A 38 6.13 1.28 -7.46
C GLU A 38 4.80 1.14 -6.71
N LEU A 39 4.12 -0.02 -6.82
CA LEU A 39 2.90 -0.28 -6.06
C LEU A 39 3.17 -0.28 -4.54
N CYS A 40 4.22 -0.95 -4.08
CA CYS A 40 4.54 -1.02 -2.65
C CYS A 40 4.84 0.38 -2.06
N GLY A 41 5.61 1.21 -2.78
CA GLY A 41 5.90 2.58 -2.37
C GLY A 41 4.64 3.44 -2.33
N TRP A 42 3.80 3.36 -3.36
CA TRP A 42 2.54 4.10 -3.39
C TRP A 42 1.58 3.72 -2.24
N ILE A 43 1.52 2.43 -1.86
CA ILE A 43 0.71 1.98 -0.73
C ILE A 43 1.23 2.57 0.58
N GLU A 44 2.55 2.53 0.80
CA GLU A 44 3.20 3.13 1.97
C GLU A 44 2.86 4.61 2.10
N GLU A 45 3.11 5.40 1.06
CA GLU A 45 2.80 6.83 1.04
C GLU A 45 1.30 7.12 1.23
N THR A 46 0.43 6.26 0.70
CA THR A 46 -1.02 6.41 0.84
C THR A 46 -1.49 6.13 2.27
N MET A 47 -0.94 5.10 2.92
CA MET A 47 -1.21 4.80 4.32
C MET A 47 -0.73 5.94 5.23
N ASP A 48 0.46 6.46 4.99
CA ASP A 48 1.02 7.60 5.71
C ASP A 48 0.14 8.84 5.58
N ASP A 49 -0.29 9.16 4.35
CA ASP A 49 -1.19 10.28 4.08
C ASP A 49 -2.55 10.10 4.78
N ILE A 50 -3.11 8.87 4.83
CA ILE A 50 -4.34 8.56 5.60
C ILE A 50 -4.15 8.88 7.08
N VAL A 51 -3.05 8.42 7.69
CA VAL A 51 -2.76 8.70 9.11
C VAL A 51 -2.58 10.20 9.33
N LEU A 52 -1.82 10.89 8.47
CA LEU A 52 -1.60 12.34 8.56
C LEU A 52 -2.90 13.14 8.50
N ARG A 53 -3.81 12.80 7.57
CA ARG A 53 -5.13 13.45 7.50
C ARG A 53 -5.96 13.19 8.76
N CYS A 54 -5.91 11.96 9.28
CA CYS A 54 -6.58 11.62 10.53
C CYS A 54 -6.01 12.44 11.70
N ALA A 55 -4.68 12.52 11.83
CA ALA A 55 -4.00 13.26 12.87
C ALA A 55 -4.29 14.77 12.81
N LYS A 56 -4.27 15.37 11.61
CA LYS A 56 -4.61 16.79 11.40
C LYS A 56 -6.04 17.12 11.84
N ARG A 57 -6.98 16.19 11.65
CA ARG A 57 -8.38 16.34 12.05
C ARG A 57 -8.57 16.16 13.56
N CYS A 58 -7.96 15.12 14.14
CA CYS A 58 -8.25 14.67 15.50
C CYS A 58 -7.39 15.34 16.58
N LEU A 59 -6.16 15.71 16.25
CA LEU A 59 -5.22 16.28 17.22
C LEU A 59 -5.27 17.80 17.15
N LYS A 60 -5.51 18.44 18.30
CA LYS A 60 -5.48 19.91 18.42
C LYS A 60 -4.08 20.47 18.67
N SER A 61 -3.26 19.72 19.41
CA SER A 61 -1.90 20.13 19.77
C SER A 61 -0.93 19.95 18.61
N GLU A 62 -0.23 21.03 18.24
CA GLU A 62 0.84 20.99 17.24
C GLU A 62 2.01 20.07 17.65
N ALA A 63 2.30 19.96 18.96
CA ALA A 63 3.32 19.04 19.44
C ALA A 63 2.94 17.58 19.15
N ASN A 64 1.67 17.22 19.32
CA ASN A 64 1.18 15.87 19.03
C ASN A 64 1.16 15.61 17.52
N LYS A 65 0.81 16.61 16.69
CA LYS A 65 0.89 16.48 15.23
C LYS A 65 2.32 16.22 14.77
N LYS A 66 3.31 16.97 15.29
CA LYS A 66 4.74 16.76 15.01
C LYS A 66 5.25 15.40 15.49
N PHE A 67 4.73 14.91 16.63
CA PHE A 67 5.06 13.58 17.11
C PHE A 67 4.59 12.50 16.13
N ILE A 68 3.34 12.58 15.64
CA ILE A 68 2.82 11.64 14.65
C ILE A 68 3.60 11.73 13.33
N ASP A 69 3.88 12.94 12.84
CA ASP A 69 4.68 13.17 11.63
C ASP A 69 6.06 12.50 11.71
N LYS A 70 6.71 12.60 12.87
CA LYS A 70 7.98 11.91 13.15
C LYS A 70 7.81 10.39 13.23
N THR A 71 6.73 9.89 13.82
CA THR A 71 6.44 8.45 13.87
C THR A 71 6.26 7.86 12.47
N ILE A 72 5.51 8.55 11.61
CA ILE A 72 5.29 8.17 10.21
C ILE A 72 6.61 8.17 9.46
N SER A 73 7.38 9.26 9.56
CA SER A 73 8.70 9.37 8.89
C SER A 73 9.71 8.29 9.30
N GLY A 74 9.54 7.66 10.48
CA GLY A 74 10.37 6.56 10.94
C GLY A 74 9.81 5.16 10.67
N THR A 75 8.63 5.06 10.04
CA THR A 75 7.95 3.80 9.74
C THR A 75 8.00 3.54 8.24
N HIS A 76 8.88 2.63 7.81
CA HIS A 76 9.05 2.29 6.39
C HIS A 76 8.40 0.94 6.07
N SER A 77 7.07 0.90 6.04
CA SER A 77 6.33 -0.32 5.77
C SER A 77 4.93 -0.05 5.23
N PHE A 78 4.57 -0.80 4.19
CA PHE A 78 3.19 -0.89 3.68
C PHE A 78 2.37 -2.01 4.35
N GLU A 79 2.89 -2.68 5.38
CA GLU A 79 2.17 -3.74 6.07
C GLU A 79 1.05 -3.17 6.94
N TYR A 80 -0.02 -3.94 7.12
CA TYR A 80 -1.19 -3.47 7.87
C TYR A 80 -0.87 -3.17 9.34
N GLU A 81 -0.04 -3.97 10.00
CA GLU A 81 0.17 -3.84 11.45
C GLU A 81 0.93 -2.55 11.84
N PRO A 82 2.02 -2.13 11.15
CA PRO A 82 2.59 -0.80 11.34
C PRO A 82 1.57 0.33 11.12
N PHE A 83 0.81 0.27 10.04
CA PHE A 83 -0.24 1.25 9.73
C PHE A 83 -1.33 1.29 10.83
N ARG A 84 -1.79 0.13 11.30
CA ARG A 84 -2.74 -0.02 12.40
C ARG A 84 -2.24 0.64 13.68
N LYS A 85 -0.97 0.43 14.05
CA LYS A 85 -0.36 1.06 15.23
C LYS A 85 -0.38 2.59 15.12
N MET A 86 -0.07 3.13 13.95
CA MET A 86 -0.13 4.58 13.73
C MET A 86 -1.56 5.12 13.85
N LEU A 87 -2.56 4.42 13.33
CA LEU A 87 -3.98 4.77 13.55
C LEU A 87 -4.36 4.73 15.04
N MET A 88 -3.95 3.68 15.77
CA MET A 88 -4.21 3.56 17.21
C MET A 88 -3.65 4.76 17.99
N MET A 89 -2.49 5.29 17.61
CA MET A 89 -1.91 6.47 18.25
C MET A 89 -2.74 7.73 18.05
N VAL A 90 -3.51 7.81 16.95
CA VAL A 90 -4.31 9.00 16.61
C VAL A 90 -5.72 8.92 17.19
N ILE A 91 -6.41 7.79 17.02
CA ILE A 91 -7.85 7.65 17.35
C ILE A 91 -8.13 6.71 18.52
N GLY A 92 -7.10 6.04 19.05
CA GLY A 92 -7.22 5.06 20.11
C GLY A 92 -7.67 3.68 19.62
N LEU A 93 -7.35 2.64 20.41
CA LEU A 93 -7.65 1.25 20.10
C LEU A 93 -9.16 0.97 20.02
N ALA A 94 -9.95 1.45 20.99
CA ALA A 94 -11.39 1.19 21.06
C ALA A 94 -12.15 1.76 19.85
N THR A 95 -11.69 2.89 19.31
CA THR A 95 -12.27 3.46 18.10
C THR A 95 -11.88 2.65 16.87
N LEU A 96 -10.59 2.33 16.74
CA LEU A 96 -10.11 1.57 15.60
C LEU A 96 -10.76 0.19 15.54
N GLU A 97 -10.94 -0.47 16.68
CA GLU A 97 -11.63 -1.76 16.78
C GLU A 97 -13.03 -1.72 16.18
N LYS A 98 -13.84 -0.70 16.48
CA LYS A 98 -15.18 -0.54 15.92
C LYS A 98 -15.17 -0.32 14.42
N ILE A 99 -14.19 0.42 13.91
CA ILE A 99 -14.02 0.67 12.47
C ILE A 99 -13.61 -0.62 11.76
N GLU A 100 -12.64 -1.34 12.32
CA GLU A 100 -12.16 -2.62 11.82
C GLU A 100 -13.28 -3.67 11.80
N GLU A 101 -14.03 -3.82 12.90
CA GLU A 101 -15.18 -4.74 13.01
C GLU A 101 -16.25 -4.45 11.95
N LYS A 102 -16.60 -3.17 11.76
CA LYS A 102 -17.57 -2.76 10.75
C LYS A 102 -17.14 -3.16 9.34
N LEU A 103 -15.87 -2.95 9.00
CA LEU A 103 -15.33 -3.30 7.67
C LEU A 103 -15.18 -4.82 7.51
N GLU A 104 -14.85 -5.51 8.61
CA GLU A 104 -14.66 -6.96 8.64
C GLU A 104 -15.98 -7.74 8.51
N ASN A 105 -17.13 -7.15 8.82
CA ASN A 105 -18.43 -7.72 8.46
C ASN A 105 -18.58 -8.01 6.96
N THR A 106 -17.78 -7.35 6.12
CA THR A 106 -17.70 -7.58 4.67
C THR A 106 -16.34 -8.16 4.24
N GLY A 107 -15.53 -8.64 5.19
CA GLY A 107 -14.22 -9.24 4.97
C GLY A 107 -13.12 -8.29 4.48
N LYS A 108 -13.32 -6.97 4.59
CA LYS A 108 -12.43 -5.97 3.96
C LYS A 108 -11.08 -5.85 4.65
N ILE A 109 -11.04 -5.96 5.98
CA ILE A 109 -9.77 -5.90 6.72
C ILE A 109 -8.95 -7.15 6.42
N SER A 110 -9.58 -8.33 6.45
CA SER A 110 -8.95 -9.59 6.04
C SER A 110 -8.47 -9.56 4.58
N ALA A 111 -9.26 -9.02 3.65
CA ALA A 111 -8.85 -8.87 2.25
C ALA A 111 -7.63 -7.96 2.13
N LEU A 112 -7.64 -6.80 2.78
CA LEU A 112 -6.52 -5.86 2.77
C LEU A 112 -5.25 -6.51 3.32
N LYS A 113 -5.33 -7.15 4.49
CA LYS A 113 -4.21 -7.92 5.08
C LYS A 113 -3.68 -8.98 4.13
N GLY A 114 -4.56 -9.70 3.46
CA GLY A 114 -4.20 -10.72 2.47
C GLY A 114 -3.42 -10.14 1.29
N TYR A 115 -3.91 -9.05 0.68
CA TYR A 115 -3.22 -8.38 -0.42
C TYR A 115 -1.84 -7.86 0.00
N LEU A 116 -1.75 -7.15 1.12
CA LEU A 116 -0.48 -6.61 1.62
C LEU A 116 0.52 -7.72 1.96
N GLY A 117 0.06 -8.80 2.60
CA GLY A 117 0.90 -9.96 2.91
C GLY A 117 1.42 -10.67 1.66
N ASN A 118 0.61 -10.77 0.61
CA ASN A 118 1.05 -11.34 -0.67
C ASN A 118 2.07 -10.43 -1.37
N LEU A 119 1.81 -9.12 -1.43
CA LEU A 119 2.77 -8.15 -1.99
C LEU A 119 4.10 -8.16 -1.24
N LYS A 120 4.09 -8.28 0.09
CA LYS A 120 5.29 -8.41 0.91
C LYS A 120 6.13 -9.62 0.48
N LYS A 121 5.50 -10.79 0.35
CA LYS A 121 6.18 -12.02 -0.11
C LYS A 121 6.74 -11.86 -1.52
N SER A 122 5.96 -11.30 -2.44
CA SER A 122 6.41 -11.04 -3.82
C SER A 122 7.58 -10.07 -3.85
N ARG A 123 7.54 -8.99 -3.07
CA ARG A 123 8.60 -7.98 -3.01
C ARG A 123 9.88 -8.55 -2.42
N ASP A 124 9.77 -9.28 -1.31
CA ASP A 124 10.93 -9.92 -0.70
C ASP A 124 11.57 -10.95 -1.64
N THR A 125 10.75 -11.68 -2.40
CA THR A 125 11.22 -12.58 -3.46
C THR A 125 11.93 -11.78 -4.56
N ALA A 126 11.36 -10.67 -5.02
CA ALA A 126 11.95 -9.81 -6.05
C ALA A 126 13.30 -9.21 -5.63
N ALA A 127 13.42 -8.81 -4.35
CA ALA A 127 14.61 -8.19 -3.77
C ALA A 127 15.73 -9.20 -3.49
N HIS A 128 15.40 -10.41 -3.02
CA HIS A 128 16.39 -11.43 -2.63
C HIS A 128 16.73 -12.45 -3.72
N SER A 129 16.20 -12.27 -4.93
CA SER A 129 16.55 -13.11 -6.09
C SER A 129 17.51 -12.37 -7.00
N HIS A 130 18.77 -12.81 -7.01
CA HIS A 130 19.73 -12.41 -8.04
C HIS A 130 19.41 -13.14 -9.36
N THR A 131 19.56 -12.45 -10.49
CA THR A 131 19.25 -12.92 -11.86
C THR A 131 20.26 -13.96 -12.39
N THR A 132 20.90 -14.75 -11.52
CA THR A 132 21.86 -15.77 -11.90
C THR A 132 21.19 -17.13 -12.05
N GLY A 133 21.07 -17.60 -13.29
CA GLY A 133 20.93 -19.03 -13.63
C GLY A 133 19.53 -19.67 -13.55
N THR A 134 18.50 -18.98 -13.05
CA THR A 134 17.12 -19.48 -13.13
C THR A 134 16.17 -18.35 -13.51
N LEU A 135 15.44 -18.52 -14.61
CA LEU A 135 14.33 -17.64 -14.98
C LEU A 135 13.23 -17.74 -13.92
N ARG A 136 13.31 -16.92 -12.88
CA ARG A 136 12.16 -16.69 -12.00
C ARG A 136 11.18 -15.80 -12.76
N THR A 137 10.06 -16.39 -13.13
CA THR A 137 8.89 -15.65 -13.62
C THR A 137 8.29 -14.87 -12.46
N TYR A 138 8.26 -13.55 -12.61
CA TYR A 138 7.48 -12.65 -11.76
C TYR A 138 6.10 -12.47 -12.37
N ASP A 139 5.12 -12.10 -11.55
CA ASP A 139 3.81 -11.70 -12.04
C ASP A 139 3.96 -10.55 -13.04
N ALA A 140 3.17 -10.59 -14.12
CA ALA A 140 3.16 -9.52 -15.11
C ALA A 140 2.65 -8.20 -14.50
N PRO A 141 3.04 -7.02 -15.02
CA PRO A 141 2.56 -5.74 -14.51
C PRO A 141 1.02 -5.62 -14.48
N SER A 142 0.30 -6.23 -15.43
CA SER A 142 -1.17 -6.36 -15.40
C SER A 142 -1.73 -6.98 -14.11
N LYS A 143 -1.02 -7.94 -13.49
CA LYS A 143 -1.42 -8.48 -12.17
C LYS A 143 -1.23 -7.44 -11.07
N THR A 144 -0.15 -6.67 -11.12
CA THR A 144 0.10 -5.56 -10.20
C THR A 144 -0.97 -4.47 -10.34
N GLN A 145 -1.44 -4.18 -11.56
CA GLN A 145 -2.57 -3.28 -11.79
C GLN A 145 -3.86 -3.79 -11.14
N HIS A 146 -4.17 -5.09 -11.30
CA HIS A 146 -5.33 -5.66 -10.64
C HIS A 146 -5.22 -5.55 -9.10
N ASP A 147 -4.05 -5.81 -8.54
CA ASP A 147 -3.85 -5.68 -7.09
C ASP A 147 -3.95 -4.22 -6.63
N PHE A 148 -3.44 -3.27 -7.43
CA PHE A 148 -3.62 -1.84 -7.22
C PHE A 148 -5.10 -1.47 -7.10
N ASP A 149 -5.94 -1.87 -8.06
CA ASP A 149 -7.37 -1.52 -8.06
C ASP A 149 -8.09 -2.04 -6.80
N ARG A 150 -7.76 -3.26 -6.37
CA ARG A 150 -8.34 -3.88 -5.18
C ARG A 150 -7.91 -3.17 -3.92
N ILE A 151 -6.61 -2.88 -3.77
CA ILE A 151 -6.06 -2.21 -2.60
C ILE A 151 -6.54 -0.76 -2.53
N TYR A 152 -6.58 -0.06 -3.66
CA TYR A 152 -7.10 1.31 -3.75
C TYR A 152 -8.54 1.38 -3.24
N ALA A 153 -9.41 0.47 -3.68
CA ALA A 153 -10.79 0.41 -3.21
C ALA A 153 -10.88 0.18 -1.69
N LEU A 154 -10.12 -0.80 -1.17
CA LEU A 154 -10.11 -1.12 0.27
C LEU A 154 -9.60 0.05 1.13
N LEU A 155 -8.51 0.71 0.73
CA LEU A 155 -7.97 1.87 1.44
C LEU A 155 -8.91 3.08 1.37
N THR A 156 -9.59 3.29 0.23
CA THR A 156 -10.57 4.36 0.08
C THR A 156 -11.74 4.16 1.04
N GLU A 157 -12.24 2.93 1.17
CA GLU A 157 -13.32 2.63 2.11
C GLU A 157 -12.89 2.79 3.57
N LEU A 158 -11.70 2.32 3.93
CA LEU A 158 -11.15 2.49 5.27
C LEU A 158 -10.97 3.98 5.60
N ASP A 159 -10.41 4.77 4.70
CA ASP A 159 -10.27 6.22 4.87
C ASP A 159 -11.63 6.90 5.04
N ALA A 160 -12.64 6.49 4.27
CA ALA A 160 -14.00 7.02 4.40
C ALA A 160 -14.60 6.72 5.79
N GLU A 161 -14.42 5.50 6.32
CA GLU A 161 -14.87 5.18 7.68
C GLU A 161 -14.10 5.96 8.76
N LEU A 162 -12.78 6.11 8.60
CA LEU A 162 -11.96 6.94 9.48
C LEU A 162 -12.42 8.40 9.49
N GLN A 163 -12.82 8.94 8.34
CA GLN A 163 -13.31 10.31 8.20
C GLN A 163 -14.69 10.53 8.81
N ARG A 164 -15.55 9.51 8.83
CA ARG A 164 -16.88 9.58 9.51
C ARG A 164 -16.75 9.60 11.02
N HIS A 165 -15.66 9.08 11.56
CA HIS A 165 -15.41 9.13 12.99
C HIS A 165 -15.16 10.57 13.47
N LYS A 166 -15.91 10.99 14.49
CA LYS A 166 -15.73 12.27 15.16
C LYS A 166 -14.71 12.16 16.28
N CYS A 167 -13.60 12.87 16.09
CA CYS A 167 -12.70 13.35 17.12
C CYS A 167 -13.25 14.70 17.65
#